data_AF-A0A9P7TRE8-F1
#
_entry.id   AF-A0A9P7TRE8-F1
#
_cell.length_a   1.000
_cell.length_b   1.000
_cell.length_c   1.000
_cell.angle_alpha   90.00
_cell.angle_beta   90.00
_cell.angle_gamma   90.00
#
_symmetry.space_group_name_H-M   'P 1'
#
loop_
_entity.id
_entity.type
_entity.pdbx_description
1 polymer ?
#
loop_
_entity_poly.entity_id
_entity_poly.type
_entity_poly.pdbx_seq_one_letter_code
_entity_poly.pdbx_strand_id
1 'polypeptide(L)' 'MEPDMVLDHLQIYQDGLSDEQADIRRSIKGPNILPTHNAPSWIVTLLKAILNPFNNLLIVLAVLNAAISPWILG' A
#
# COMPACT_ATOMS: atom_id res chain seq x y z
N MET A 1 13.84 -11.67 -31.84
CA MET A 1 15.11 -12.04 -31.19
C MET A 1 15.15 -13.55 -31.21
N GLU A 2 16.18 -14.14 -31.83
CA GLU A 2 16.34 -15.60 -31.87
C GLU A 2 16.50 -16.16 -30.45
N PRO A 3 15.99 -17.37 -30.16
CA PRO A 3 16.03 -17.97 -28.82
C PRO A 3 17.44 -18.03 -28.24
N ASP A 4 18.43 -18.34 -29.06
CA ASP A 4 19.83 -18.46 -28.65
C ASP A 4 20.41 -17.12 -28.18
N MET A 5 19.99 -16.01 -28.79
CA MET A 5 20.39 -14.67 -28.34
C MET A 5 19.79 -14.32 -26.98
N VAL A 6 18.61 -14.85 -26.66
CA VAL A 6 17.95 -14.62 -25.36
C VAL A 6 18.63 -15.45 -24.28
N LEU A 7 18.99 -16.70 -24.58
CA LEU A 7 19.71 -17.59 -23.67
C LEU A 7 21.10 -17.05 -23.34
N ASP A 8 21.84 -16.58 -24.35
CA ASP A 8 23.14 -15.94 -24.15
C ASP A 8 23.02 -14.64 -23.33
N HIS A 9 22.05 -13.79 -23.67
CA HIS A 9 21.81 -12.54 -22.94
C HIS A 9 21.45 -12.75 -21.46
N LEU A 10 20.61 -13.75 -21.17
CA LEU A 10 20.19 -14.09 -19.81
C LEU A 10 21.16 -15.04 -19.10
N GLN A 11 22.25 -15.43 -19.77
CA GLN A 11 23.26 -16.39 -19.32
C GLN A 11 22.61 -17.66 -18.77
N ILE A 12 21.71 -18.27 -19.53
CA ILE A 12 20.98 -19.49 -19.15
C ILE A 12 21.23 -20.58 -20.17
N TYR A 13 21.28 -21.82 -19.70
CA TYR A 13 21.33 -22.98 -20.58
C TYR A 13 19.94 -23.28 -21.15
N GLN A 14 19.91 -24.11 -22.20
CA GLN A 14 18.68 -24.58 -22.82
C GLN A 14 17.76 -25.30 -21.82
N ASP A 15 18.36 -26.01 -20.85
CA ASP A 15 17.65 -26.71 -19.78
C ASP A 15 17.28 -25.81 -18.58
N GLY A 16 17.66 -24.52 -18.62
CA GLY A 16 17.39 -23.55 -17.57
C GLY A 16 18.55 -23.33 -16.60
N LEU A 17 18.22 -22.86 -15.38
CA LEU A 17 19.17 -22.59 -14.30
C LEU A 17 19.33 -23.81 -13.41
N SER A 18 20.53 -24.04 -12.91
CA SER A 18 20.71 -24.93 -11.75
C SER A 18 20.12 -24.29 -10.48
N ASP A 19 19.83 -25.11 -9.47
CA ASP A 19 19.31 -24.63 -8.18
C ASP A 19 20.24 -23.59 -7.55
N GLU A 20 21.57 -23.81 -7.60
CA GLU A 20 22.57 -22.87 -7.11
C GLU A 20 22.49 -21.51 -7.86
N GLN A 21 22.38 -21.54 -9.19
CA GLN A 21 22.28 -20.32 -9.98
C GLN A 21 20.97 -19.58 -9.72
N ALA A 22 19.88 -20.31 -9.49
CA ALA A 22 18.59 -19.75 -9.12
C ALA A 22 18.68 -19.07 -7.74
N ASP A 23 19.32 -19.68 -6.76
CA ASP A 23 19.52 -19.12 -5.41
C ASP A 23 20.41 -17.88 -5.43
N ILE A 24 21.53 -17.92 -6.16
CA ILE A 24 22.40 -16.75 -6.33
C ILE A 24 21.60 -15.59 -6.93
N ARG A 25 20.86 -15.84 -8.03
CA ARG A 25 20.05 -14.79 -8.69
C ARG A 25 18.94 -14.27 -7.77
N ARG A 26 18.30 -15.13 -6.98
CA ARG A 26 17.28 -14.75 -6.01
C ARG A 26 17.84 -13.92 -4.87
N SER A 27 19.06 -14.19 -4.41
CA SER A 27 19.72 -13.38 -3.38
C SER A 27 20.04 -11.96 -3.86
N ILE A 28 20.36 -11.79 -5.15
CA ILE A 28 20.68 -10.49 -5.75
C ILE A 28 19.42 -9.69 -6.10
N LYS A 29 18.46 -10.32 -6.79
CA LYS A 29 17.26 -9.63 -7.30
C LYS A 29 16.11 -9.60 -6.29
N GLY A 30 16.16 -10.44 -5.27
CA GLY A 30 15.05 -10.68 -4.36
C GLY A 30 13.98 -11.59 -4.98
N PRO A 31 12.91 -11.86 -4.21
CA PRO A 31 11.77 -12.63 -4.69
C PRO A 31 11.02 -11.86 -5.80
N ASN A 32 10.55 -12.56 -6.82
CA ASN A 32 9.71 -12.00 -7.89
C ASN A 32 8.27 -11.78 -7.41
N ILE A 33 8.10 -10.92 -6.42
CA ILE A 33 6.81 -10.56 -5.83
C ILE A 33 6.69 -9.05 -5.93
N LEU A 34 5.55 -8.56 -6.44
CA LEU A 34 5.26 -7.14 -6.47
C LEU A 34 5.23 -6.59 -5.04
N PRO A 35 5.77 -5.39 -4.79
CA PRO A 35 5.66 -4.76 -3.48
C PRO A 35 4.19 -4.65 -3.09
N THR A 36 3.80 -5.36 -2.03
CA THR A 36 2.45 -5.24 -1.48
C THR A 36 2.42 -4.00 -0.60
N HIS A 37 1.75 -2.95 -1.08
CA HIS A 37 1.34 -1.88 -0.19
C HIS A 37 0.26 -2.40 0.73
N ASN A 38 0.59 -2.56 2.01
CA ASN A 38 -0.40 -2.85 3.03
C ASN A 38 -1.47 -1.75 3.02
N ALA A 39 -2.73 -2.17 3.09
CA ALA A 39 -3.83 -1.23 3.26
C ALA A 39 -3.57 -0.36 4.51
N PRO A 40 -3.87 0.94 4.45
CA PRO A 40 -3.72 1.80 5.63
C PRO A 40 -4.55 1.24 6.78
N SER A 41 -4.00 1.28 7.99
CA SER A 41 -4.72 0.87 9.19
C SER A 41 -6.06 1.63 9.29
N TRP A 42 -7.10 0.95 9.75
CA TRP A 42 -8.43 1.53 9.92
C TRP A 42 -8.38 2.76 10.85
N ILE A 43 -7.50 2.75 11.86
CA ILE A 43 -7.29 3.87 12.79
C ILE A 43 -6.72 5.08 12.05
N VAL A 44 -5.71 4.86 11.20
CA VAL A 44 -5.08 5.93 10.41
C VAL A 44 -6.09 6.53 9.43
N THR A 45 -6.92 5.69 8.82
CA THR A 45 -7.99 6.11 7.92
C THR A 45 -9.04 6.95 8.64
N LEU A 46 -9.43 6.55 9.85
CA LEU A 46 -10.36 7.30 10.70
C LEU A 46 -9.81 8.67 11.11
N LEU A 47 -8.56 8.73 11.56
CA LEU A 47 -7.91 10.00 11.93
C LEU A 47 -7.82 10.97 10.74
N LYS A 48 -7.48 10.45 9.56
CA LYS A 48 -7.49 11.25 8.31
C LYS A 48 -8.89 11.75 7.96
N ALA A 49 -9.93 10.95 8.22
CA ALA A 49 -11.30 11.37 7.98
C ALA A 49 -11.70 12.51 8.94
N ILE A 50 -11.31 12.48 10.22
CA ILE A 50 -11.61 13.56 11.18
C ILE A 50 -10.95 14.87 10.75
N LEU A 51 -9.71 14.84 10.27
CA LEU A 51 -8.99 16.04 9.81
C LEU A 51 -9.50 16.59 8.46
N ASN A 52 -10.47 15.95 7.82
CA ASN A 52 -11.06 16.46 6.58
C ASN A 52 -11.78 17.80 6.85
N PRO A 53 -11.56 18.84 6.01
CA PRO A 53 -12.17 20.17 6.23
C PRO A 53 -13.70 20.13 6.32
N PHE A 54 -14.37 19.24 5.58
CA PHE A 54 -15.82 19.09 5.66
C PHE A 54 -16.27 18.49 7.00
N ASN A 55 -15.54 17.48 7.50
CA ASN A 55 -15.86 16.87 8.78
C ASN A 55 -15.63 17.83 9.95
N ASN A 56 -14.63 18.71 9.85
CA ASN A 56 -14.44 19.78 10.84
C ASN A 56 -15.65 20.71 10.91
N LEU A 57 -16.25 21.08 9.77
CA LEU A 57 -17.47 21.89 9.75
C LEU A 57 -18.63 21.18 10.46
N LEU A 58 -18.80 19.89 10.21
CA LEU A 58 -19.84 19.08 10.86
C LEU A 58 -19.61 18.95 12.38
N ILE A 59 -18.36 18.80 12.81
CA ILE A 59 -18.01 18.75 14.24
C ILE A 59 -18.35 20.09 14.90
N VAL A 60 -17.99 21.22 14.29
CA VAL A 60 -18.33 22.55 14.80
C VAL A 60 -19.85 22.71 14.92
N LEU A 61 -20.61 22.31 13.89
CA LEU A 61 -22.07 22.36 13.91
C LEU A 61 -22.65 21.49 15.04
N ALA A 62 -22.12 20.29 15.24
CA ALA A 62 -22.56 19.39 16.31
C ALA A 62 -22.29 19.97 17.70
N VAL A 63 -21.12 20.59 17.91
CA VAL A 63 -20.77 21.26 19.17
C VAL A 63 -21.70 22.44 19.43
N LEU A 64 -21.96 23.27 18.43
CA LEU A 64 -22.90 24.38 18.55
C LEU A 64 -24.30 23.89 18.92
N ASN A 65 -24.80 22.85 18.25
CA ASN A 65 -26.10 22.26 18.55
C ASN A 65 -26.18 21.70 19.99
N ALA A 66 -25.13 21.02 20.44
CA ALA A 66 -25.05 20.47 21.80
C ALA A 66 -24.95 21.57 22.87
N ALA A 67 -24.30 22.70 22.56
CA ALA A 67 -24.20 23.85 23.47
C ALA A 67 -25.50 24.66 23.54
N ILE A 68 -26.26 24.71 22.45
CA ILE A 68 -27.53 25.46 22.36
C ILE A 68 -28.71 24.63 22.91
N SER A 69 -28.68 23.29 22.78
CA SER A 69 -29.77 22.40 23.23
C SER A 69 -30.17 22.57 24.72
N PRO A 70 -29.25 22.75 25.69
CA PRO A 70 -29.60 23.05 27.08
C PRO A 70 -30.31 24.39 27.28
N TRP A 71 -30.19 25.32 26.33
CA TRP A 71 -30.73 26.68 26.42
C TRP A 71 -32.14 26.81 25.84
N ILE A 72 -32.57 25.88 24.98
CA ILE A 72 -33.89 25.88 24.32
C ILE A 72 -34.94 25.06 25.11
N LEU A 73 -34.49 24.12 25.94
CA LEU A 73 -35.36 23.23 26.74
C LEU A 73 -35.43 23.62 28.24
N GLY A 74 -34.78 24.71 28.63
CA GLY A 74 -34.74 25.24 30.01
C GLY A 74 -35.58 26.50 30.18
#